data_AF-A0A6B3EFD0-F1
#
_entry.id   AF-A0A6B3EFD0-F1
#
_cell.length_a   1.000
_cell.length_b   1.000
_cell.length_c   1.000
_cell.angle_alpha   90.00
_cell.angle_beta   90.00
_cell.angle_gamma   90.00
#
_symmetry.space_group_name_H-M   'P 1'
#
loop_
_entity.id
_entity.type
_entity.pdbx_description
1 polymer ?
#
loop_
_entity_poly.entity_id
_entity_poly.type
_entity_poly.pdbx_seq_one_letter_code
_entity_poly.pdbx_strand_id
1 'polypeptide(L)' 'RQQLLRLVWEHDYLGDSRLVDACVQRLRAKVEDVPSAPKLIRTVRGVGYRLDAPQ' A
#
# COMPACT_ATOMS: atom_id res chain seq x y z
N ARG A 1 -5.05 -3.77 -6.00
CA ARG A 1 -4.63 -2.34 -6.01
C ARG A 1 -5.80 -1.38 -6.23
N GLN A 2 -6.61 -1.55 -7.28
CA GLN A 2 -7.75 -0.65 -7.60
C GLN A 2 -8.76 -0.47 -6.45
N GLN A 3 -8.97 -1.49 -5.62
CA GLN A 3 -9.83 -1.40 -4.44
C GLN A 3 -9.34 -0.35 -3.42
N LEU A 4 -8.04 -0.29 -3.15
CA LEU A 4 -7.45 0.71 -2.24
C LEU A 4 -7.59 2.12 -2.80
N LEU A 5 -7.44 2.27 -4.12
CA LEU A 5 -7.62 3.56 -4.79
C LEU A 5 -9.07 4.06 -4.63
N ARG A 6 -10.06 3.21 -4.89
CA ARG A 6 -11.49 3.57 -4.73
C ARG A 6 -11.87 3.90 -3.29
N LEU A 7 -11.39 3.11 -2.31
CA LEU A 7 -11.78 3.28 -0.91
C LEU A 7 -11.12 4.48 -0.22
N VAL A 8 -9.91 4.86 -0.65
CA VAL A 8 -9.13 5.93 -0.01
C VAL A 8 -9.24 7.25 -0.77
N TRP A 9 -9.46 7.24 -2.08
CA TRP A 9 -9.48 8.44 -2.94
C TRP A 9 -10.83 8.76 -3.61
N GLU A 10 -11.91 8.03 -3.26
CA GLU A 10 -13.26 8.19 -3.82
C GLU A 10 -13.33 8.07 -5.36
N HIS A 11 -14.55 8.01 -5.90
CA HIS A 11 -14.85 7.44 -7.22
C HIS A 11 -14.36 8.26 -8.44
N ASP A 12 -13.85 9.48 -8.21
CA ASP A 12 -13.40 10.39 -9.27
C ASP A 12 -11.90 10.38 -9.52
N TYR A 13 -11.13 9.60 -8.75
CA TYR A 13 -9.70 9.51 -8.99
C TYR A 13 -9.42 8.59 -10.19
N LEU A 14 -9.32 9.20 -11.39
CA LEU A 14 -8.72 8.66 -12.63
C LEU A 14 -7.21 8.36 -12.48
N GLY A 15 -6.77 8.07 -11.25
CA GLY A 15 -5.38 7.91 -10.90
C GLY A 15 -4.83 6.55 -11.29
N ASP A 16 -3.60 6.59 -11.77
CA ASP A 16 -2.80 5.42 -12.02
C ASP A 16 -2.61 4.63 -10.72
N SER A 17 -2.75 3.30 -10.80
CA SER A 17 -2.41 2.34 -9.74
C SER A 17 -1.02 2.57 -9.13
N ARG A 18 -0.11 3.26 -9.84
CA ARG A 18 1.18 3.75 -9.35
C ARG A 18 1.07 4.67 -8.14
N LEU A 19 -0.02 5.42 -7.98
CA LEU A 19 -0.22 6.29 -6.82
C LEU A 19 -0.36 5.47 -5.53
N VAL A 20 -1.08 4.35 -5.58
CA VAL A 20 -1.19 3.41 -4.45
C VAL A 20 0.20 2.91 -4.08
N ASP A 21 1.00 2.52 -5.06
CA ASP A 21 2.35 1.99 -4.84
C ASP A 21 3.27 3.05 -4.21
N ALA A 22 3.22 4.30 -4.67
CA ALA A 22 3.99 5.42 -4.11
C ALA A 22 3.53 5.78 -2.67
N CYS A 23 2.22 5.77 -2.41
CA CYS A 23 1.69 5.97 -1.07
C CYS A 23 2.12 4.85 -0.11
N VAL A 24 2.06 3.58 -0.55
CA VAL A 24 2.53 2.45 0.26
C VAL A 24 4.03 2.53 0.52
N GLN A 25 4.84 2.94 -0.47
CA GLN A 25 6.27 3.13 -0.28
C GLN A 25 6.56 4.21 0.78
N ARG A 26 5.89 5.36 0.70
CA ARG A 26 6.01 6.43 1.70
C ARG A 26 5.52 6.00 3.09
N LEU A 27 4.46 5.20 3.14
CA LEU A 27 3.92 4.69 4.39
C LEU A 27 4.89 3.72 5.05
N ARG A 28 5.45 2.76 4.29
CA ARG A 28 6.48 1.82 4.79
C ARG A 28 7.70 2.56 5.34
N ALA A 29 8.15 3.62 4.68
CA ALA A 29 9.27 4.43 5.17
C ALA A 29 9.01 5.08 6.54
N LYS A 30 7.75 5.22 6.96
CA LYS A 30 7.36 5.81 8.23
C LYS A 30 7.02 4.79 9.32
N VAL A 31 6.48 3.62 8.94
CA VAL A 31 5.92 2.65 9.89
C VAL A 31 6.74 1.37 10.03
N GLU A 32 7.60 1.05 9.07
CA GLU A 32 8.45 -0.14 9.12
C GLU A 32 9.83 0.23 9.67
N ASP A 33 10.39 -0.64 10.52
CA ASP A 33 11.78 -0.51 10.97
C ASP A 33 12.77 -0.62 9.80
N VAL A 34 12.47 -1.54 8.86
CA VAL A 34 13.27 -1.80 7.66
C VAL A 34 12.36 -1.79 6.42
N PRO A 35 12.23 -0.66 5.71
CA PRO A 35 11.28 -0.52 4.60
C PRO A 35 11.52 -1.48 3.42
N SER A 36 12.75 -1.95 3.23
CA SER A 36 13.11 -2.95 2.22
C SER A 36 12.71 -4.38 2.60
N ALA A 37 12.45 -4.64 3.88
CA ALA A 37 11.98 -5.91 4.42
C ALA A 37 10.71 -5.70 5.26
N PRO A 38 9.60 -5.25 4.64
CA PRO A 38 8.41 -4.83 5.37
C PRO A 38 7.71 -6.01 6.05
N LYS A 39 7.40 -5.85 7.35
CA LYS A 39 6.69 -6.84 8.17
C LYS A 39 5.22 -6.49 8.35
N LEU A 40 4.90 -5.20 8.46
CA LEU A 40 3.53 -4.73 8.69
C LEU A 40 2.74 -4.69 7.37
N ILE A 41 3.24 -3.99 6.36
CA ILE A 41 2.56 -3.80 5.08
C ILE A 41 3.19 -4.74 4.05
N ARG A 42 2.61 -5.93 3.83
CA ARG A 42 3.14 -6.90 2.86
C ARG A 42 2.54 -6.75 1.46
N THR A 43 3.38 -6.98 0.44
CA THR A 43 2.95 -7.04 -0.96
C THR A 43 2.47 -8.45 -1.28
N VAL A 44 1.21 -8.59 -1.70
CA VAL A 44 0.67 -9.83 -2.26
C VAL A 44 0.71 -9.70 -3.78
N ARG A 45 1.70 -10.36 -4.40
CA ARG A 45 1.91 -10.30 -5.85
C ARG A 45 0.64 -10.71 -6.61
N GLY A 46 0.28 -9.95 -7.64
CA GLY A 46 -0.96 -10.16 -8.41
C GLY A 46 -2.24 -9.65 -7.76
N VAL A 47 -2.22 -9.26 -6.48
CA VAL A 47 -3.42 -8.84 -5.73
C VAL A 47 -3.32 -7.39 -5.24
N GLY A 48 -2.28 -7.06 -4.47
CA GLY A 48 -2.11 -5.74 -3.86
C GLY A 48 -1.32 -5.76 -2.56
N TYR A 49 -1.86 -5.13 -1.52
CA TYR A 49 -1.20 -4.94 -0.23
C TYR A 49 -2.09 -5.42 0.91
N ARG A 50 -1.47 -5.94 1.96
CA ARG A 50 -2.14 -6.37 3.18
C ARG A 50 -1.40 -5.83 4.39
N LEU A 51 -2.14 -5.40 5.40
CA LEU A 51 -1.61 -5.09 6.72
C LEU A 51 -1.66 -6.36 7.58
N ASP A 52 -0.52 -6.74 8.13
CA ASP A 52 -0.41 -7.83 9.09
C ASP A 52 -0.21 -7.26 10.50
N ALA A 53 -0.69 -8.02 11.49
CA ALA A 53 -0.53 -7.65 12.89
C ALA A 53 0.97 -7.62 13.25
N PRO A 54 1.43 -6.60 13.99
CA PRO A 54 2.74 -6.67 14.64
C PRO A 54 2.74 -7.92 15.54
N GLN A 55 3.76 -8.76 15.40
CA GLN A 55 4.04 -9.82 16.37
C GLN A 55 4.65 -9.23 17.64
#